data_AF-U4LJW6-F1
#
_entry.id   AF-U4LJW6-F1
#
_cell.length_a   1.000
_cell.length_b   1.000
_cell.length_c   1.000
_cell.angle_alpha   90.00
_cell.angle_beta   90.00
_cell.angle_gamma   90.00
#
_symmetry.space_group_name_H-M   'P 1'
#
loop_
_entity.id
_entity.type
_entity.pdbx_description
1 polymer ?
#
loop_
_entity_poly.entity_id
_entity_poly.type
_entity_poly.pdbx_seq_one_letter_code
_entity_poly.pdbx_strand_id
1 'polypeptide(L)'
;MEKCKLIHDTVDMADQYPMAEVIGTDLSPIQPSWVPANCRFEVDDAMLDWTFRDDFFDFIHIRNTSTGISNWDHLASEMYR
;
A
#
# COMPACT_ATOMS: atom_id res chain seq x y z
N MET A 1 10.45 13.34 1.11
CA MET A 1 10.57 11.95 0.64
C MET A 1 9.15 11.43 0.70
N GLU A 2 8.51 11.27 -0.45
CA GLU A 2 7.07 10.99 -0.54
C GLU A 2 6.84 9.49 -0.29
N LYS A 3 5.95 9.15 0.65
CA LYS A 3 5.62 7.77 1.02
C LYS A 3 4.25 7.39 0.50
N CYS A 4 4.19 6.27 -0.21
CA CYS A 4 2.97 5.80 -0.86
C CYS A 4 2.56 4.41 -0.36
N LYS A 5 1.28 4.20 -0.02
CA LYS A 5 0.69 2.85 0.20
C LYS A 5 -0.12 2.42 -1.03
N LEU A 6 0.20 1.25 -1.58
CA LEU A 6 -0.45 0.69 -2.76
C LEU A 6 -0.85 -0.76 -2.55
N ILE A 7 -2.06 -1.13 -2.98
CA ILE A 7 -2.49 -2.54 -3.02
C ILE A 7 -2.30 -3.14 -4.42
N HIS A 8 -2.20 -2.32 -5.46
CA HIS A 8 -1.91 -2.73 -6.83
C HIS A 8 -0.95 -1.74 -7.50
N ASP A 9 -0.32 -2.17 -8.60
CA ASP A 9 0.55 -1.35 -9.46
C ASP A 9 1.80 -0.81 -8.73
N THR A 10 2.20 -1.45 -7.62
CA THR A 10 3.30 -1.00 -6.73
C THR A 10 4.64 -0.89 -7.43
N VAL A 11 5.01 -1.89 -8.25
CA VAL A 11 6.28 -1.91 -8.97
C VAL A 11 6.33 -0.81 -10.03
N ASP A 12 5.26 -0.65 -10.80
CA ASP A 12 5.18 0.37 -11.86
C ASP A 12 5.29 1.79 -11.28
N MET A 13 4.68 2.03 -10.11
CA MET A 13 4.77 3.31 -9.42
C MET A 13 6.18 3.55 -8.85
N ALA A 14 6.83 2.52 -8.32
CA ALA A 14 8.19 2.63 -7.83
C ALA A 14 9.19 2.93 -8.96
N ASP A 15 9.02 2.30 -10.12
CA ASP A 15 9.83 2.54 -11.32
C ASP A 15 9.62 3.95 -11.89
N GLN A 16 8.38 4.45 -11.91
CA GLN A 16 8.08 5.80 -12.41
C GLN A 16 8.57 6.92 -11.48
N TYR A 17 8.53 6.68 -10.16
CA TYR A 17 8.87 7.68 -9.14
C TYR A 17 10.04 7.20 -8.25
N PRO A 18 11.28 7.21 -8.76
CA PRO A 18 12.45 6.66 -8.04
C PRO A 18 12.79 7.42 -6.74
N MET A 19 12.25 8.63 -6.56
CA MET A 19 12.43 9.45 -5.36
C MET A 19 11.35 9.20 -4.29
N ALA A 20 10.30 8.46 -4.62
CA ALA A 20 9.24 8.07 -3.69
C ALA A 20 9.58 6.73 -3.06
N GLU A 21 9.18 6.54 -1.81
CA GLU A 21 9.21 5.26 -1.12
C GLU A 21 7.83 4.61 -1.27
N VAL A 22 7.77 3.47 -1.95
CA VAL A 22 6.52 2.81 -2.30
C VAL A 22 6.37 1.52 -1.50
N ILE A 23 5.23 1.39 -0.82
CA ILE A 23 4.92 0.26 0.06
C ILE A 23 3.72 -0.46 -0.52
N GLY A 24 3.94 -1.69 -0.99
CA GLY A 24 2.91 -2.61 -1.43
C GLY A 24 2.36 -3.42 -0.26
N THR A 25 1.04 -3.55 -0.14
CA THR A 25 0.42 -4.43 0.86
C THR A 25 -0.56 -5.40 0.24
N ASP A 26 -0.47 -6.68 0.60
CA ASP A 26 -1.41 -7.72 0.20
C ASP A 26 -1.57 -8.76 1.33
N LEU A 27 -2.71 -9.45 1.35
CA LEU A 27 -2.95 -10.59 2.26
C LEU A 27 -2.02 -11.77 1.95
N SER A 28 -1.56 -11.89 0.71
CA SER A 28 -0.75 -12.99 0.22
C SER A 28 0.62 -12.51 -0.26
N PRO A 29 1.69 -13.28 -0.05
CA PRO A 29 3.02 -12.94 -0.54
C PRO A 29 3.16 -13.27 -2.04
N ILE A 30 2.41 -12.57 -2.91
CA ILE A 30 2.37 -12.78 -4.37
C ILE A 30 3.30 -11.86 -5.16
N GLN A 31 4.24 -11.19 -4.47
CA GLN A 31 5.16 -10.23 -5.09
C GLN A 31 6.17 -10.89 -6.05
N PRO A 32 6.63 -10.16 -7.09
CA PRO A 32 7.68 -10.64 -7.98
C PRO A 32 9.01 -10.84 -7.23
N SER A 33 9.86 -11.71 -7.78
CA SER A 33 11.18 -12.02 -7.21
C SER A 33 12.16 -10.85 -7.24
N TRP A 34 11.91 -9.85 -8.09
CA TRP A 34 12.69 -8.64 -8.21
C TRP A 34 11.77 -7.44 -8.09
N VAL A 35 12.22 -6.43 -7.33
CA VAL A 35 11.52 -5.17 -7.10
C VAL A 35 12.53 -4.01 -7.09
N PRO A 36 12.12 -2.78 -7.43
CA PRO A 36 12.97 -1.59 -7.32
C PRO A 36 13.43 -1.33 -5.89
N ALA A 37 14.59 -0.68 -5.72
CA ALA A 37 15.19 -0.45 -4.40
C ALA A 37 14.35 0.46 -3.47
N ASN A 38 13.50 1.29 -4.07
CA ASN A 38 12.56 2.17 -3.37
C ASN A 38 11.18 1.53 -3.13
N CYS A 39 11.02 0.25 -3.48
CA CYS A 39 9.81 -0.53 -3.30
C CYS A 39 10.00 -1.59 -2.22
N ARG A 40 9.02 -1.77 -1.35
CA ARG A 40 8.91 -2.97 -0.51
C ARG A 40 7.50 -3.50 -0.44
N PHE A 41 7.37 -4.75 -0.05
CA PHE A 41 6.08 -5.42 0.14
C PHE A 41 5.95 -5.88 1.58
N GLU A 42 4.76 -5.69 2.14
CA GLU A 42 4.38 -6.15 3.46
C GLU A 42 3.15 -7.04 3.32
N VAL A 43 3.16 -8.19 3.99
CA VAL A 43 1.97 -9.05 4.08
C VAL A 43 1.09 -8.47 5.18
N ASP A 44 -0.02 -7.85 4.79
CA ASP A 44 -0.84 -7.02 5.67
C ASP A 44 -2.31 -7.08 5.24
N ASP A 45 -3.21 -7.20 6.23
CA ASP A 45 -4.66 -7.15 5.99
C ASP A 45 -5.14 -5.70 6.10
N ALA A 46 -5.53 -5.13 4.97
CA ALA A 46 -5.99 -3.74 4.90
C ALA A 46 -7.23 -3.45 5.76
N MET A 47 -7.99 -4.48 6.19
CA MET A 47 -9.18 -4.33 7.04
C MET A 47 -8.86 -4.30 8.54
N LEU A 48 -7.62 -4.52 8.96
CA LEU A 48 -7.20 -4.39 10.35
C LEU A 48 -6.70 -2.98 10.64
N ASP A 49 -6.43 -2.69 11.90
CA ASP A 49 -5.80 -1.43 12.31
C ASP A 49 -4.39 -1.35 11.72
N TRP A 50 -4.08 -0.25 11.04
CA TRP A 50 -2.77 -0.09 10.42
C TRP A 50 -1.73 0.23 11.47
N THR A 51 -0.61 -0.49 11.39
CA THR A 51 0.53 -0.36 12.31
C THR A 51 1.34 0.94 12.12
N PHE A 52 0.86 1.85 11.27
CA PHE A 52 1.67 2.84 10.58
C PHE A 52 1.90 4.21 11.22
N ARG A 53 1.52 4.60 12.43
CA ARG A 53 1.45 6.03 12.84
C ARG A 53 0.59 6.92 11.92
N ASP A 54 0.18 8.05 12.45
CA ASP A 54 -0.68 9.02 11.77
C ASP A 54 0.17 9.85 10.80
N ASP A 55 -0.44 10.36 9.73
CA ASP A 55 0.21 11.16 8.67
C ASP A 55 1.48 10.48 8.10
N PHE A 56 1.49 9.15 8.01
CA PHE A 56 2.69 8.41 7.55
C PHE A 56 2.84 8.41 6.03
N PHE A 57 1.71 8.42 5.30
CA PHE A 57 1.67 8.35 3.85
C PHE A 57 1.25 9.69 3.27
N ASP A 58 1.96 10.14 2.25
CA ASP A 58 1.58 11.32 1.48
C ASP A 58 0.54 10.97 0.41
N PHE A 59 0.49 9.69 0.00
CA PHE A 59 -0.43 9.20 -1.01
C PHE A 59 -0.85 7.75 -0.74
N ILE A 60 -2.13 7.45 -0.93
CA ILE A 60 -2.66 6.10 -0.80
C ILE A 60 -3.51 5.80 -2.03
N HIS A 61 -3.28 4.65 -2.65
CA HIS A 61 -4.11 4.19 -3.77
C HIS A 61 -4.48 2.71 -3.61
N ILE A 62 -5.78 2.47 -3.70
CA ILE A 62 -6.40 1.16 -3.59
C ILE A 62 -7.24 0.93 -4.84
N ARG A 63 -7.04 -0.22 -5.48
CA ARG A 63 -7.73 -0.61 -6.71
C ARG A 63 -8.01 -2.10 -6.66
N ASN A 64 -9.07 -2.56 -7.34
CA ASN A 64 -9.41 -3.98 -7.50
C ASN A 64 -9.57 -4.80 -6.19
N THR A 65 -9.82 -4.15 -5.06
CA THR A 65 -10.03 -4.81 -3.75
C THR A 65 -11.51 -5.01 -3.40
N SER A 66 -12.43 -4.70 -4.34
CA SER A 66 -13.85 -4.58 -4.02
C SER A 66 -14.52 -5.85 -3.52
N THR A 67 -13.96 -7.02 -3.85
CA THR A 67 -14.44 -8.32 -3.39
C THR A 67 -13.84 -8.77 -2.06
N GLY A 68 -12.75 -8.13 -1.61
CA GLY A 68 -12.03 -8.49 -0.38
C GLY A 68 -12.33 -7.58 0.80
N ILE A 69 -12.83 -6.37 0.57
CA ILE A 69 -13.14 -5.39 1.61
C ILE A 69 -14.61 -5.47 2.01
N SER A 70 -14.84 -5.81 3.29
CA SER A 70 -16.19 -5.90 3.87
C SER A 70 -16.59 -4.64 4.66
N ASN A 71 -15.61 -3.88 5.16
CA ASN A 71 -15.82 -2.65 5.94
C ASN A 71 -15.03 -1.49 5.33
N TRP A 72 -15.69 -0.74 4.45
CA TRP A 72 -15.08 0.40 3.77
C TRP A 72 -14.89 1.62 4.67
N ASP A 73 -15.74 1.79 5.68
CA ASP A 73 -15.64 2.93 6.60
C ASP A 73 -14.37 2.82 7.45
N HIS A 74 -14.07 1.60 7.94
CA HIS A 74 -12.81 1.33 8.66
C HIS A 74 -11.60 1.54 7.76
N LEU A 75 -11.62 0.99 6.54
CA LEU A 75 -10.53 1.17 5.60
C LEU A 75 -10.30 2.66 5.30
N ALA A 76 -11.38 3.41 5.08
CA ALA A 76 -11.30 4.85 4.84
C ALA A 76 -10.74 5.58 6.07
N SER A 77 -11.15 5.23 7.30
CA SER A 77 -10.60 5.87 8.50
C SER A 77 -9.10 5.63 8.64
N GLU A 78 -8.60 4.44 8.30
CA GLU A 78 -7.16 4.17 8.30
C GLU A 78 -6.43 4.94 7.19
N MET A 79 -7.06 5.13 6.02
CA MET A 79 -6.50 5.91 4.92
C MET A 79 -6.37 7.41 5.22
N TYR A 80 -7.26 7.97 6.05
CA TYR A 80 -7.26 9.39 6.40
C TYR A 80 -6.53 9.70 7.70
N ARG A 81 -5.91 8.70 8.32
CA ARG A 81 -5.14 8.83 9.56
C ARG A 81 -3.76 9.39 9.30
#